data_AF-A0AAV4WZM4-F1
#
_entry.id   AF-A0AAV4WZM4-F1
#
_cell.length_a   1.000
_cell.length_b   1.000
_cell.length_c   1.000
_cell.angle_alpha   90.00
_cell.angle_beta   90.00
_cell.angle_gamma   90.00
#
_symmetry.space_group_name_H-M   'P 1'
#
loop_
_entity.id
_entity.type
_entity.pdbx_description
1 polymer ?
#
loop_
_entity_poly.entity_id
_entity_poly.type
_entity_poly.pdbx_seq_one_letter_code
_entity_poly.pdbx_strand_id
1 'polypeptide(L)'
;MVSSEEIEKYIKAYSLEPHVAGSSIDRHFAKNIKSEWQKNGMDSVEIAEYNVLLSYPDKEKSNVVKIVNQNNDILTMESQDFQYLKSLGVPLEGKIFIARHWKLPADEIVWNAQDVKAAGLILYPDPENYNPPILKSDPYPKTWWLPPNVARTDSILWNGAGDPLTPGYPARYDANRLSINSATLPTVIVQPISYGNAYKLLSSLNGPEARKNGKGVSILHINLDLLLKILRGKSR
;
A
#
# COMPACT_ATOMS: atom_id res chain seq x y z
N MET A 1 21.92 -3.89 32.62
CA MET A 1 22.37 -3.05 31.49
C MET A 1 21.81 -3.63 30.21
N VAL A 2 21.58 -2.80 29.20
CA VAL A 2 21.19 -3.26 27.86
C VAL A 2 22.46 -3.58 27.05
N SER A 3 22.49 -4.68 26.32
CA SER A 3 23.64 -5.15 25.52
C SER A 3 23.34 -5.02 24.02
N SER A 4 24.34 -4.55 23.26
CA SER A 4 24.32 -4.50 21.79
C SER A 4 24.22 -5.88 21.16
N GLU A 5 24.91 -6.85 21.73
CA GLU A 5 25.04 -8.23 21.24
C GLU A 5 23.70 -8.97 21.35
N GLU A 6 23.00 -8.80 22.48
CA GLU A 6 21.66 -9.37 22.67
C GLU A 6 20.62 -8.66 21.76
N ILE A 7 20.70 -7.34 21.55
CA ILE A 7 19.85 -6.64 20.57
C ILE A 7 20.07 -7.20 19.17
N GLU A 8 21.31 -7.35 18.72
CA GLU A 8 21.65 -7.88 17.39
C GLU A 8 21.11 -9.31 17.20
N LYS A 9 21.27 -10.16 18.24
CA LYS A 9 20.75 -11.52 18.29
C LYS A 9 19.21 -11.56 18.17
N TYR A 10 18.49 -10.69 18.88
CA TYR A 10 17.04 -10.59 18.74
C TYR A 10 16.61 -10.10 17.35
N ILE A 11 17.25 -9.06 16.82
CA ILE A 11 16.95 -8.55 15.47
C ILE A 11 17.12 -9.68 14.45
N LYS A 12 18.24 -10.41 14.48
CA LYS A 12 18.46 -11.57 13.60
C LYS A 12 17.37 -12.62 13.78
N ALA A 13 17.10 -13.05 15.01
CA ALA A 13 16.13 -14.12 15.28
C ALA A 13 14.72 -13.79 14.75
N TYR A 14 14.25 -12.55 14.93
CA TYR A 14 12.92 -12.14 14.49
C TYR A 14 12.86 -11.67 13.02
N SER A 15 13.99 -11.44 12.33
CA SER A 15 14.00 -11.04 10.91
C SER A 15 14.28 -12.19 9.92
N LEU A 16 14.46 -13.43 10.38
CA LEU A 16 14.77 -14.59 9.52
C LEU A 16 13.58 -15.06 8.67
N GLU A 17 12.34 -14.87 9.13
CA GLU A 17 11.14 -15.38 8.49
C GLU A 17 10.04 -14.30 8.36
N PRO A 18 9.26 -14.26 7.26
CA PRO A 18 8.15 -13.33 7.10
C PRO A 18 7.01 -13.54 8.12
N HIS A 19 7.01 -12.73 9.18
CA HIS A 19 5.99 -12.71 10.24
C HIS A 19 4.79 -11.80 9.88
N VAL A 20 4.09 -12.07 8.78
CA VAL A 20 2.90 -11.26 8.42
C VAL A 20 1.82 -11.44 9.50
N ALA A 21 1.16 -10.35 9.90
CA ALA A 21 0.12 -10.36 10.93
C ALA A 21 -0.91 -11.48 10.71
N GLY A 22 -1.24 -12.23 11.77
CA GLY A 22 -2.19 -13.34 11.72
C GLY A 22 -1.63 -14.66 11.15
N SER A 23 -0.35 -14.70 10.75
CA SER A 23 0.32 -15.94 10.33
C SER A 23 0.68 -16.84 11.52
N SER A 24 0.99 -18.11 11.22
CA SER A 24 1.52 -19.05 12.22
C SER A 24 2.89 -18.64 12.77
N ILE A 25 3.71 -17.95 11.96
CA ILE A 25 5.04 -17.46 12.33
C ILE A 25 4.90 -16.27 13.29
N ASP A 26 4.02 -15.32 12.98
CA ASP A 26 3.65 -14.21 13.87
C ASP A 26 3.16 -14.71 15.24
N ARG A 27 2.23 -15.69 15.26
CA ARG A 27 1.78 -16.32 16.51
C ARG A 27 2.88 -17.12 17.24
N HIS A 28 3.86 -17.67 16.52
CA HIS A 28 5.02 -18.33 17.14
C HIS A 28 5.92 -17.29 17.82
N PHE A 29 6.24 -16.19 17.15
CA PHE A 29 7.03 -15.10 17.72
C PHE A 29 6.36 -14.44 18.93
N ALA A 30 5.04 -14.22 18.90
CA ALA A 30 4.30 -13.76 20.08
C ALA A 30 4.44 -14.70 21.30
N LYS A 31 4.45 -16.03 21.08
CA LYS A 31 4.69 -17.02 22.15
C LYS A 31 6.13 -17.01 22.66
N ASN A 32 7.10 -16.80 21.78
CA ASN A 32 8.52 -16.67 22.16
C ASN A 32 8.75 -15.43 23.02
N ILE A 33 8.20 -14.28 22.61
CA ILE A 33 8.24 -13.02 23.39
C ILE A 33 7.61 -13.23 24.77
N LYS A 34 6.40 -13.81 24.84
CA LYS A 34 5.75 -14.14 26.12
C LYS A 34 6.64 -14.99 27.02
N SER A 35 7.21 -16.07 26.48
CA SER A 35 8.05 -17.00 27.24
C SER A 35 9.31 -16.33 27.78
N GLU A 36 9.95 -15.47 26.96
CA GLU A 36 11.15 -14.73 27.37
C GLU A 36 10.82 -13.66 28.42
N TRP A 37 9.69 -12.94 28.31
CA TRP A 37 9.26 -11.98 29.33
C TRP A 37 8.97 -12.63 30.68
N GLN A 38 8.30 -13.79 30.70
CA GLN A 38 8.07 -14.56 31.93
C GLN A 38 9.41 -15.02 32.55
N LYS A 39 10.34 -15.51 31.72
CA LYS A 39 11.68 -15.93 32.15
C LYS A 39 12.54 -14.79 32.70
N ASN A 40 12.33 -13.56 32.23
CA ASN A 40 13.00 -12.36 32.75
C ASN A 40 12.27 -11.71 33.95
N GLY A 41 11.30 -12.40 34.55
CA GLY A 41 10.69 -12.00 35.83
C GLY A 41 9.53 -11.01 35.74
N MET A 42 8.82 -10.94 34.61
CA MET A 42 7.53 -10.23 34.57
C MET A 42 6.44 -11.01 35.32
N ASP A 43 5.76 -10.36 36.26
CA ASP A 43 4.76 -11.00 37.16
C ASP A 43 3.58 -11.63 36.42
N SER A 44 3.13 -11.01 35.32
CA SER A 44 2.09 -11.55 34.44
C SER A 44 2.38 -11.20 32.98
N VAL A 45 2.17 -12.19 32.09
CA VAL A 45 2.33 -12.02 30.64
C VAL A 45 1.26 -12.81 29.92
N GLU A 46 0.44 -12.14 29.13
CA GLU A 46 -0.69 -12.72 28.40
C GLU A 46 -0.60 -12.42 26.90
N ILE A 47 -1.22 -13.28 26.08
CA ILE A 47 -1.43 -13.01 24.66
C ILE A 47 -2.90 -12.60 24.51
N ALA A 48 -3.14 -11.32 24.24
CA ALA A 48 -4.49 -10.82 24.03
C ALA A 48 -4.94 -11.12 22.60
N GLU A 49 -5.85 -12.10 22.44
CA GLU A 49 -6.35 -12.49 21.12
C GLU A 49 -7.61 -11.70 20.72
N TYR A 50 -7.63 -11.27 19.47
CA TYR A 50 -8.73 -10.57 18.79
C TYR A 50 -8.92 -11.18 17.40
N ASN A 51 -10.16 -11.29 16.96
CA ASN A 51 -10.52 -11.73 15.61
C ASN A 51 -10.79 -10.47 14.77
N VAL A 52 -9.81 -10.00 14.01
CA VAL A 52 -9.90 -8.74 13.25
C VAL A 52 -9.98 -8.99 11.74
N LEU A 53 -10.60 -8.09 10.98
CA LEU A 53 -10.57 -8.20 9.51
C LEU A 53 -9.16 -7.91 8.98
N LEU A 54 -8.51 -8.92 8.41
CA LEU A 54 -7.23 -8.79 7.71
C LEU A 54 -7.43 -8.95 6.20
N SER A 55 -6.47 -8.44 5.43
CA SER A 55 -6.47 -8.50 3.97
C SER A 55 -5.15 -9.08 3.47
N TYR A 56 -5.24 -10.03 2.53
CA TYR A 56 -4.09 -10.67 1.88
C TYR A 56 -4.37 -10.79 0.38
N PRO A 57 -3.33 -10.80 -0.47
CA PRO A 57 -3.47 -11.22 -1.86
C PRO A 57 -3.99 -12.66 -1.96
N ASP A 58 -4.76 -12.94 -3.01
CA ASP A 58 -5.12 -14.29 -3.40
C ASP A 58 -3.85 -15.07 -3.80
N LYS A 59 -3.65 -16.26 -3.21
CA LYS A 59 -2.46 -17.10 -3.42
C LYS A 59 -2.47 -17.84 -4.76
N GLU A 60 -3.66 -18.13 -5.30
CA GLU A 60 -3.82 -18.82 -6.58
C GLU A 60 -3.94 -17.83 -7.75
N LYS A 61 -4.46 -16.62 -7.47
CA LYS A 61 -4.70 -15.58 -8.47
C LYS A 61 -3.96 -14.28 -8.17
N SER A 62 -2.70 -14.21 -8.61
CA SER A 62 -1.89 -12.99 -8.54
C SER A 62 -2.59 -11.76 -9.14
N ASN A 63 -2.47 -10.63 -8.46
CA ASN A 63 -2.83 -9.32 -9.03
C ASN A 63 -1.86 -8.98 -10.19
N VAL A 64 -2.38 -8.47 -11.31
CA VAL A 64 -1.55 -8.10 -12.47
C VAL A 64 -2.02 -6.78 -13.08
N VAL A 65 -1.11 -5.82 -13.20
CA VAL A 65 -1.29 -4.61 -14.02
C VAL A 65 -0.82 -4.93 -15.44
N LYS A 66 -1.65 -4.62 -16.45
CA LYS A 66 -1.32 -4.80 -17.88
C LYS A 66 -1.70 -3.55 -18.66
N ILE A 67 -0.90 -3.23 -19.69
CA ILE A 67 -1.23 -2.23 -20.71
C ILE A 67 -1.83 -2.98 -21.91
N VAL A 68 -2.91 -2.43 -22.47
CA VAL A 68 -3.61 -2.94 -23.66
C VAL A 68 -3.98 -1.73 -24.54
N ASN A 69 -4.19 -1.90 -25.85
CA ASN A 69 -4.52 -0.82 -26.80
C ASN A 69 -6.05 -0.86 -27.10
N GLN A 70 -6.75 0.15 -27.65
CA GLN A 70 -6.37 1.22 -28.59
C GLN A 70 -7.02 2.58 -28.26
N ASN A 71 -6.19 3.61 -28.02
CA ASN A 71 -6.52 4.99 -27.61
C ASN A 71 -7.13 5.05 -26.19
N ASN A 72 -6.39 5.49 -25.14
CA ASN A 72 -6.85 5.86 -23.76
C ASN A 72 -5.74 5.89 -22.61
N ASP A 73 -4.42 5.95 -22.85
CA ASP A 73 -3.21 6.30 -21.99
C ASP A 73 -3.15 6.06 -20.41
N ILE A 74 -2.60 6.95 -19.51
CA ILE A 74 -2.55 6.94 -17.98
C ILE A 74 -2.47 8.37 -17.27
N LEU A 75 -3.21 8.67 -16.16
CA LEU A 75 -3.20 9.96 -15.35
C LEU A 75 -2.30 9.92 -14.10
N THR A 76 -1.37 10.88 -13.92
CA THR A 76 -0.46 11.00 -12.75
C THR A 76 -0.85 12.11 -11.75
N MET A 77 -0.76 11.85 -10.42
CA MET A 77 -1.23 12.81 -9.39
C MET A 77 -0.52 12.75 -8.00
N GLU A 78 -0.52 13.89 -7.29
CA GLU A 78 -0.47 14.04 -5.81
C GLU A 78 -1.83 14.56 -5.25
N SER A 79 -2.04 14.58 -3.92
CA SER A 79 -3.33 15.05 -3.34
C SER A 79 -3.70 16.49 -3.71
N GLN A 80 -2.73 17.41 -3.77
CA GLN A 80 -3.00 18.79 -4.23
C GLN A 80 -3.42 18.86 -5.70
N ASP A 81 -3.09 17.85 -6.53
CA ASP A 81 -3.46 17.85 -7.94
C ASP A 81 -4.96 17.56 -8.15
N PHE A 82 -5.68 16.91 -7.21
CA PHE A 82 -7.12 16.66 -7.38
C PHE A 82 -7.92 17.96 -7.48
N GLN A 83 -7.66 18.92 -6.58
CA GLN A 83 -8.32 20.22 -6.62
C GLN A 83 -7.91 21.03 -7.85
N TYR A 84 -6.66 20.90 -8.30
CA TYR A 84 -6.14 21.58 -9.47
C TYR A 84 -6.70 21.01 -10.79
N LEU A 85 -6.71 19.70 -10.99
CA LEU A 85 -7.31 19.08 -12.19
C LEU A 85 -8.82 19.33 -12.26
N LYS A 86 -9.50 19.36 -11.10
CA LYS A 86 -10.91 19.75 -10.99
C LYS A 86 -11.13 21.23 -11.38
N SER A 87 -10.23 22.14 -11.02
CA SER A 87 -10.31 23.55 -11.45
C SER A 87 -9.96 23.77 -12.93
N LEU A 88 -9.17 22.89 -13.53
CA LEU A 88 -8.93 22.84 -14.98
C LEU A 88 -10.06 22.17 -15.79
N GLY A 89 -11.11 21.66 -15.15
CA GLY A 89 -12.21 20.98 -15.83
C GLY A 89 -11.83 19.63 -16.46
N VAL A 90 -10.72 19.03 -16.05
CA VAL A 90 -10.30 17.70 -16.53
C VAL A 90 -11.30 16.65 -16.02
N PRO A 91 -11.88 15.79 -16.87
CA PRO A 91 -12.75 14.72 -16.39
C PRO A 91 -11.92 13.71 -15.57
N LEU A 92 -12.38 13.39 -14.36
CA LEU A 92 -11.68 12.48 -13.43
C LEU A 92 -12.47 11.18 -13.14
N GLU A 93 -13.79 11.21 -13.33
CA GLU A 93 -14.67 10.06 -13.07
C GLU A 93 -14.34 8.86 -13.97
N GLY A 94 -14.32 7.67 -13.36
CA GLY A 94 -13.99 6.40 -14.00
C GLY A 94 -12.52 6.26 -14.42
N LYS A 95 -11.62 7.22 -14.14
CA LYS A 95 -10.22 7.15 -14.58
C LYS A 95 -9.37 6.23 -13.68
N ILE A 96 -8.31 5.63 -14.21
CA ILE A 96 -7.29 4.95 -13.40
C ILE A 96 -6.13 5.92 -13.17
N PHE A 97 -5.78 6.14 -11.92
CA PHE A 97 -4.72 7.05 -11.56
C PHE A 97 -3.44 6.28 -11.24
N ILE A 98 -2.29 6.91 -11.44
CA ILE A 98 -1.02 6.49 -10.84
C ILE A 98 -0.49 7.62 -9.97
N ALA A 99 -0.22 7.34 -8.70
CA ALA A 99 0.22 8.34 -7.74
C ALA A 99 1.56 7.95 -7.12
N ARG A 100 2.35 8.98 -6.81
CA ARG A 100 3.59 8.84 -6.06
C ARG A 100 3.25 8.60 -4.60
N HIS A 101 3.87 7.60 -4.00
CA HIS A 101 3.72 7.29 -2.59
C HIS A 101 4.99 7.68 -1.83
N TRP A 102 4.86 8.68 -0.96
CA TRP A 102 5.94 9.25 -0.16
C TRP A 102 5.39 10.05 1.03
N LYS A 103 4.95 11.28 0.78
CA LYS A 103 4.63 12.28 1.82
C LYS A 103 3.30 12.05 2.52
N LEU A 104 2.35 11.52 1.76
CA LEU A 104 0.98 11.35 2.20
C LEU A 104 0.73 9.86 2.49
N PRO A 105 -0.02 9.56 3.58
CA PRO A 105 -0.54 8.23 3.85
C PRO A 105 -1.26 7.63 2.64
N ALA A 106 -1.18 6.31 2.48
CA ALA A 106 -1.78 5.63 1.32
C ALA A 106 -3.32 5.77 1.30
N ASP A 107 -3.95 5.75 2.48
CA ASP A 107 -5.39 5.93 2.64
C ASP A 107 -5.86 7.32 2.15
N GLU A 108 -5.15 8.41 2.46
CA GLU A 108 -5.52 9.75 1.97
C GLU A 108 -5.57 9.84 0.43
N ILE A 109 -4.58 9.26 -0.25
CA ILE A 109 -4.54 9.22 -1.72
C ILE A 109 -5.71 8.38 -2.27
N VAL A 110 -6.05 7.29 -1.57
CA VAL A 110 -7.18 6.41 -1.88
C VAL A 110 -8.53 7.13 -1.70
N TRP A 111 -8.71 7.94 -0.66
CA TRP A 111 -9.92 8.75 -0.47
C TRP A 111 -10.09 9.81 -1.55
N ASN A 112 -9.03 10.51 -1.91
CA ASN A 112 -9.09 11.50 -2.98
C ASN A 112 -9.43 10.86 -4.35
N ALA A 113 -8.89 9.66 -4.63
CA ALA A 113 -9.28 8.87 -5.78
C ALA A 113 -10.76 8.44 -5.73
N GLN A 114 -11.28 8.09 -4.55
CA GLN A 114 -12.70 7.74 -4.36
C GLN A 114 -13.66 8.94 -4.51
N ASP A 115 -13.31 10.12 -3.99
CA ASP A 115 -14.14 11.34 -4.12
C ASP A 115 -14.38 11.70 -5.59
N VAL A 116 -13.34 11.57 -6.42
CA VAL A 116 -13.46 11.78 -7.87
C VAL A 116 -13.94 10.55 -8.64
N LYS A 117 -14.37 9.49 -7.93
CA LYS A 117 -14.87 8.21 -8.47
C LYS A 117 -13.92 7.55 -9.48
N ALA A 118 -12.65 7.45 -9.13
CA ALA A 118 -11.67 6.68 -9.88
C ALA A 118 -12.12 5.22 -10.10
N ALA A 119 -11.82 4.65 -11.27
CA ALA A 119 -11.96 3.21 -11.49
C ALA A 119 -10.81 2.41 -10.86
N GLY A 120 -9.67 3.05 -10.56
CA GLY A 120 -8.54 2.41 -9.92
C GLY A 120 -7.41 3.38 -9.58
N LEU A 121 -6.50 2.94 -8.72
CA LEU A 121 -5.31 3.66 -8.29
C LEU A 121 -4.10 2.73 -8.29
N ILE A 122 -3.03 3.17 -8.94
CA ILE A 122 -1.72 2.54 -8.90
C ILE A 122 -0.82 3.39 -7.99
N LEU A 123 -0.19 2.78 -7.00
CA LEU A 123 0.77 3.48 -6.12
C LEU A 123 2.19 3.03 -6.47
N TYR A 124 3.16 3.95 -6.44
CA TYR A 124 4.57 3.57 -6.55
C TYR A 124 5.46 4.41 -5.62
N PRO A 125 6.50 3.83 -5.01
CA PRO A 125 7.43 4.58 -4.17
C PRO A 125 8.19 5.60 -5.02
N ASP A 126 8.18 6.88 -4.64
CA ASP A 126 8.82 7.92 -5.43
C ASP A 126 10.36 7.77 -5.47
N PRO A 127 11.00 7.53 -6.62
CA PRO A 127 12.45 7.44 -6.68
C PRO A 127 13.16 8.69 -6.13
N GLU A 128 12.59 9.90 -6.23
CA GLU A 128 13.16 11.12 -5.62
C GLU A 128 13.32 11.06 -4.09
N ASN A 129 12.71 10.06 -3.43
CA ASN A 129 12.77 9.86 -1.98
C ASN A 129 13.27 8.45 -1.60
N TYR A 130 13.12 7.45 -2.49
CA TYR A 130 13.50 6.06 -2.23
C TYR A 130 14.79 5.58 -2.93
N ASN A 131 15.23 6.26 -3.99
CA ASN A 131 16.56 6.11 -4.61
C ASN A 131 16.81 7.32 -5.57
N PRO A 132 17.16 8.50 -5.03
CA PRO A 132 17.13 9.74 -5.80
C PRO A 132 18.07 9.71 -7.02
N PRO A 133 17.56 9.90 -8.25
CA PRO A 133 18.37 9.76 -9.47
C PRO A 133 19.61 10.67 -9.50
N ILE A 134 19.53 11.83 -8.86
CA ILE A 134 20.63 12.78 -8.71
C ILE A 134 21.86 12.19 -7.99
N LEU A 135 21.66 11.25 -7.07
CA LEU A 135 22.73 10.60 -6.31
C LEU A 135 23.47 9.53 -7.11
N LYS A 136 22.88 9.05 -8.23
CA LYS A 136 23.42 7.96 -9.08
C LYS A 136 23.88 6.74 -8.27
N SER A 137 23.16 6.43 -7.19
CA SER A 137 23.55 5.42 -6.22
C SER A 137 23.16 4.02 -6.69
N ASP A 138 24.01 3.03 -6.42
CA ASP A 138 23.61 1.63 -6.49
C ASP A 138 22.48 1.35 -5.48
N PRO A 139 21.47 0.51 -5.80
CA PRO A 139 20.46 0.08 -4.82
C PRO A 139 20.99 -0.98 -3.85
N TYR A 140 20.16 -1.41 -2.90
CA TYR A 140 20.35 -2.64 -2.14
C TYR A 140 20.64 -3.83 -3.08
N PRO A 141 21.62 -4.72 -2.77
CA PRO A 141 22.32 -4.87 -1.50
C PRO A 141 23.57 -4.00 -1.29
N LYS A 142 24.00 -3.21 -2.28
CA LYS A 142 25.23 -2.41 -2.16
C LYS A 142 25.04 -1.16 -1.28
N THR A 143 23.83 -0.63 -1.22
CA THR A 143 23.47 0.50 -0.34
C THR A 143 22.12 0.23 0.33
N TRP A 144 21.62 1.21 1.08
CA TRP A 144 20.31 1.20 1.72
C TRP A 144 19.16 1.65 0.80
N TRP A 145 19.45 2.09 -0.43
CA TRP A 145 18.44 2.60 -1.35
C TRP A 145 17.56 1.49 -1.95
N LEU A 146 16.30 1.83 -2.22
CA LEU A 146 15.29 0.88 -2.71
C LEU A 146 15.67 0.36 -4.12
N PRO A 147 15.55 -0.95 -4.39
CA PRO A 147 15.71 -1.49 -5.74
C PRO A 147 14.52 -1.18 -6.68
N PRO A 148 14.75 -1.04 -8.01
CA PRO A 148 13.72 -0.63 -8.98
C PRO A 148 12.62 -1.67 -9.23
N ASN A 149 12.79 -2.90 -8.74
CA ASN A 149 11.84 -4.00 -8.82
C ASN A 149 11.04 -4.22 -7.51
N VAL A 150 11.25 -3.42 -6.46
CA VAL A 150 10.53 -3.53 -5.19
C VAL A 150 9.34 -2.57 -5.14
N ALA A 151 8.18 -3.06 -4.73
CA ALA A 151 6.98 -2.27 -4.44
C ALA A 151 6.85 -2.02 -2.93
N ARG A 152 6.27 -0.89 -2.53
CA ARG A 152 5.91 -0.58 -1.14
C ARG A 152 4.48 -1.09 -0.87
N THR A 153 4.25 -1.65 0.31
CA THR A 153 2.94 -2.10 0.79
C THR A 153 2.55 -1.33 2.04
N ASP A 154 1.30 -0.90 2.13
CA ASP A 154 0.73 -0.17 3.26
C ASP A 154 -0.75 -0.54 3.44
N SER A 155 -1.29 -0.25 4.63
CA SER A 155 -2.74 -0.24 4.83
C SER A 155 -3.35 0.96 4.11
N ILE A 156 -4.51 0.74 3.48
CA ILE A 156 -5.33 1.78 2.85
C ILE A 156 -6.63 2.04 3.63
N LEU A 157 -6.76 1.48 4.84
CA LEU A 157 -7.90 1.75 5.71
C LEU A 157 -7.77 3.14 6.35
N TRP A 158 -8.83 3.94 6.23
CA TRP A 158 -8.88 5.32 6.72
C TRP A 158 -8.51 5.44 8.19
N ASN A 159 -7.60 6.37 8.50
CA ASN A 159 -7.46 6.94 9.84
C ASN A 159 -7.19 5.90 10.96
N GLY A 160 -6.68 4.71 10.61
CA GLY A 160 -6.20 3.69 11.55
C GLY A 160 -7.19 3.25 12.65
N ALA A 161 -8.50 3.36 12.42
CA ALA A 161 -9.55 3.32 13.45
C ALA A 161 -9.82 1.93 14.11
N GLY A 162 -8.86 1.02 14.10
CA GLY A 162 -9.00 -0.36 14.57
C GLY A 162 -9.56 -1.31 13.52
N ASP A 163 -10.26 -2.36 13.96
CA ASP A 163 -10.95 -3.30 13.06
C ASP A 163 -12.18 -2.62 12.43
N PRO A 164 -12.26 -2.50 11.09
CA PRO A 164 -13.37 -1.81 10.42
C PRO A 164 -14.73 -2.48 10.65
N LEU A 165 -14.77 -3.73 11.14
CA LEU A 165 -16.00 -4.44 11.47
C LEU A 165 -16.49 -4.20 12.91
N THR A 166 -15.66 -3.62 13.80
CA THR A 166 -15.97 -3.37 15.21
C THR A 166 -15.59 -1.94 15.66
N PRO A 167 -16.11 -0.89 14.99
CA PRO A 167 -15.70 0.49 15.24
C PRO A 167 -15.99 0.92 16.69
N GLY A 168 -14.94 1.24 17.44
CA GLY A 168 -15.01 1.77 18.80
C GLY A 168 -15.08 0.72 19.93
N TYR A 169 -14.98 -0.57 19.64
CA TYR A 169 -15.00 -1.63 20.67
C TYR A 169 -14.12 -2.84 20.29
N PRO A 170 -13.67 -3.67 21.24
CA PRO A 170 -12.72 -4.74 20.96
C PRO A 170 -13.32 -5.87 20.11
N ALA A 171 -12.57 -6.28 19.08
CA ALA A 171 -12.93 -7.36 18.16
C ALA A 171 -12.80 -8.77 18.76
N ARG A 172 -13.44 -9.04 19.91
CA ARG A 172 -13.49 -10.36 20.54
C ARG A 172 -14.27 -11.37 19.68
N TYR A 173 -14.21 -12.66 20.05
CA TYR A 173 -14.86 -13.75 19.31
C TYR A 173 -16.40 -13.66 19.33
N ASP A 174 -16.95 -13.13 20.41
CA ASP A 174 -18.37 -12.87 20.68
C ASP A 174 -18.83 -11.46 20.29
N ALA A 175 -17.91 -10.61 19.81
CA ALA A 175 -18.24 -9.24 19.43
C ALA A 175 -19.22 -9.21 18.24
N ASN A 176 -20.29 -8.40 18.36
CA ASN A 176 -21.13 -8.02 17.24
C ASN A 176 -20.27 -7.40 16.14
N ARG A 177 -20.60 -7.63 14.86
CA ARG A 177 -19.79 -7.17 13.72
C ARG A 177 -20.67 -6.52 12.66
N LEU A 178 -20.16 -5.46 12.06
CA LEU A 178 -20.72 -4.92 10.84
C LEU A 178 -20.58 -5.93 9.70
N SER A 179 -21.53 -5.91 8.76
CA SER A 179 -21.32 -6.58 7.47
C SER A 179 -20.26 -5.83 6.66
N ILE A 180 -19.56 -6.50 5.75
CA ILE A 180 -18.55 -5.87 4.86
C ILE A 180 -19.15 -4.66 4.12
N ASN A 181 -20.40 -4.76 3.67
CA ASN A 181 -21.11 -3.69 2.95
C ASN A 181 -21.52 -2.51 3.86
N SER A 182 -21.48 -2.69 5.18
CA SER A 182 -21.82 -1.68 6.19
C SER A 182 -20.57 -1.03 6.80
N ALA A 183 -19.38 -1.57 6.52
CA ALA A 183 -18.11 -1.09 7.05
C ALA A 183 -17.50 -0.02 6.12
N THR A 184 -16.76 0.92 6.71
CA THR A 184 -16.06 1.99 5.96
C THR A 184 -14.78 1.44 5.31
N LEU A 185 -14.94 0.66 4.25
CA LEU A 185 -13.86 0.07 3.48
C LEU A 185 -13.62 0.84 2.17
N PRO A 186 -12.37 0.90 1.68
CA PRO A 186 -12.07 1.43 0.35
C PRO A 186 -12.83 0.70 -0.76
N THR A 187 -13.41 1.47 -1.68
CA THR A 187 -14.17 0.99 -2.84
C THR A 187 -13.38 1.10 -4.15
N VAL A 188 -12.34 1.94 -4.20
CA VAL A 188 -11.43 2.00 -5.36
C VAL A 188 -10.44 0.84 -5.32
N ILE A 189 -10.13 0.28 -6.48
CA ILE A 189 -9.12 -0.77 -6.61
C ILE A 189 -7.74 -0.14 -6.46
N VAL A 190 -6.91 -0.61 -5.53
CA VAL A 190 -5.55 -0.11 -5.31
C VAL A 190 -4.53 -1.20 -5.60
N GLN A 191 -3.51 -0.90 -6.39
CA GLN A 191 -2.39 -1.82 -6.63
C GLN A 191 -1.04 -1.10 -6.55
N PRO A 192 -0.20 -1.38 -5.53
CA PRO A 192 1.18 -0.90 -5.52
C PRO A 192 2.03 -1.60 -6.59
N ILE A 193 2.96 -0.85 -7.20
CA ILE A 193 3.98 -1.35 -8.14
C ILE A 193 5.36 -0.78 -7.76
N SER A 194 6.42 -1.35 -8.34
CA SER A 194 7.76 -0.83 -8.18
C SER A 194 7.99 0.43 -9.02
N TYR A 195 8.93 1.29 -8.60
CA TYR A 195 9.23 2.52 -9.35
C TYR A 195 9.85 2.26 -10.73
N GLY A 196 10.54 1.13 -10.94
CA GLY A 196 11.00 0.72 -12.26
C GLY A 196 9.89 0.25 -13.20
N ASN A 197 8.80 -0.31 -12.66
CA ASN A 197 7.59 -0.59 -13.45
C ASN A 197 6.76 0.68 -13.68
N ALA A 198 6.70 1.58 -12.70
CA ALA A 198 6.12 2.91 -12.88
C ALA A 198 6.87 3.67 -13.99
N TYR A 199 8.20 3.67 -14.01
CA TYR A 199 8.99 4.29 -15.09
C TYR A 199 8.58 3.77 -16.48
N LYS A 200 8.54 2.46 -16.69
CA LYS A 200 8.10 1.87 -17.98
C LYS A 200 6.69 2.31 -18.39
N LEU A 201 5.77 2.34 -17.42
CA LEU A 201 4.39 2.73 -17.62
C LEU A 201 4.30 4.22 -17.97
N LEU A 202 4.98 5.09 -17.21
CA LEU A 202 5.01 6.54 -17.39
C LEU A 202 5.75 6.98 -18.66
N SER A 203 6.80 6.27 -19.07
CA SER A 203 7.51 6.52 -20.34
C SER A 203 6.73 6.06 -21.58
N SER A 204 5.62 5.32 -21.40
CA SER A 204 4.76 4.88 -22.50
C SER A 204 3.58 5.82 -22.75
N LEU A 205 3.50 6.96 -22.07
CA LEU A 205 2.33 7.85 -22.07
C LEU A 205 2.51 9.03 -23.01
N ASN A 206 1.39 9.44 -23.61
CA ASN A 206 1.27 10.72 -24.32
C ASN A 206 0.42 11.71 -23.52
N GLY A 207 0.63 13.00 -23.78
CA GLY A 207 -0.07 14.10 -23.12
C GLY A 207 0.82 15.32 -22.90
N PRO A 208 0.29 16.39 -22.27
CA PRO A 208 1.06 17.59 -21.97
C PRO A 208 2.25 17.31 -21.05
N GLU A 209 3.39 17.99 -21.25
CA GLU A 209 4.41 18.02 -20.18
C GLU A 209 3.80 18.69 -18.95
N ALA A 210 4.02 18.07 -17.81
CA ALA A 210 3.48 18.51 -16.56
C ALA A 210 4.21 19.67 -15.90
N ARG A 211 3.54 20.17 -14.86
CA ARG A 211 4.06 21.22 -13.99
C ARG A 211 5.25 20.76 -13.16
N LYS A 212 6.44 21.24 -13.52
CA LYS A 212 7.66 21.24 -12.67
C LYS A 212 7.50 22.18 -11.47
N ASN A 213 6.69 21.79 -10.49
CA ASN A 213 6.86 22.30 -9.12
C ASN A 213 8.12 21.64 -8.53
N GLY A 214 8.98 22.40 -7.85
CA GLY A 214 10.32 21.98 -7.39
C GLY A 214 10.38 20.90 -6.29
N LYS A 215 9.35 20.05 -6.19
CA LYS A 215 9.28 18.82 -5.40
C LYS A 215 8.92 17.58 -6.25
N GLY A 216 8.68 17.79 -7.55
CA GLY A 216 8.64 16.80 -8.63
C GLY A 216 7.46 15.83 -8.63
N VAL A 217 6.46 16.06 -9.48
CA VAL A 217 5.68 15.00 -10.18
C VAL A 217 5.30 15.52 -11.57
N SER A 218 5.15 14.63 -12.55
CA SER A 218 4.65 14.98 -13.87
C SER A 218 3.35 14.27 -14.28
N ILE A 219 2.25 15.03 -14.40
CA ILE A 219 1.04 14.79 -15.22
C ILE A 219 1.35 14.20 -16.61
N LEU A 220 0.73 13.07 -16.95
CA LEU A 220 0.27 12.59 -18.29
C LEU A 220 -1.21 12.11 -18.10
N HIS A 221 -2.03 11.68 -19.12
CA HIS A 221 -3.54 11.50 -19.02
C HIS A 221 -4.15 10.14 -19.51
N ILE A 222 -5.42 9.74 -19.16
CA ILE A 222 -6.03 8.37 -19.32
C ILE A 222 -7.54 8.24 -19.65
N ASN A 223 -7.96 6.96 -19.81
CA ASN A 223 -9.21 6.22 -19.49
C ASN A 223 -10.10 5.97 -20.69
N LEU A 224 -10.79 4.83 -20.87
CA LEU A 224 -10.78 3.52 -20.18
C LEU A 224 -11.42 2.45 -21.09
N ASP A 225 -10.70 1.39 -21.44
CA ASP A 225 -11.31 0.08 -21.80
C ASP A 225 -10.37 -1.11 -21.45
N LEU A 226 -9.24 -0.82 -20.80
CA LEU A 226 -8.11 -1.73 -20.57
C LEU A 226 -8.36 -2.86 -19.55
N LEU A 227 -9.45 -2.80 -18.78
CA LEU A 227 -9.51 -3.50 -17.48
C LEU A 227 -10.57 -4.61 -17.35
N LEU A 228 -11.20 -5.05 -18.43
CA LEU A 228 -12.21 -6.13 -18.40
C LEU A 228 -11.64 -7.55 -18.09
N LYS A 229 -10.39 -7.66 -17.61
CA LYS A 229 -9.77 -8.91 -17.14
C LYS A 229 -9.00 -8.85 -15.81
N ILE A 230 -9.17 -7.80 -14.98
CA ILE A 230 -8.65 -7.85 -13.59
C ILE A 230 -9.67 -8.43 -12.59
N LEU A 231 -10.98 -8.15 -12.76
CA LEU A 231 -11.99 -8.37 -11.70
C LEU A 231 -13.14 -9.36 -11.98
N ARG A 232 -12.93 -10.47 -12.70
CA ARG A 232 -13.83 -11.64 -12.57
C ARG A 232 -13.08 -12.97 -12.49
N GLY A 233 -12.40 -13.18 -11.35
CA GLY A 233 -12.49 -14.49 -10.71
C GLY A 233 -13.86 -14.53 -10.05
N LYS A 234 -14.83 -15.26 -10.61
CA LYS A 234 -16.12 -15.44 -9.94
C LYS A 234 -15.87 -16.35 -8.74
N SER A 235 -16.04 -15.84 -7.53
CA SER A 235 -16.52 -16.73 -6.47
C SER A 235 -17.84 -17.32 -6.94
N ARG A 236 -17.97 -18.63 -6.82
CA ARG A 236 -19.29 -19.25 -6.62
C ARG A 236 -19.72 -19.04 -5.18
#